data_AF-K1TH20-F1
#
_entry.id   AF-K1TH20-F1
#
_cell.length_a   1.000
_cell.length_b   1.000
_cell.length_c   1.000
_cell.angle_alpha   90.00
_cell.angle_beta   90.00
_cell.angle_gamma   90.00
#
_symmetry.space_group_name_H-M   'P 1'
#
loop_
_entity.id
_entity.type
_entity.pdbx_description
1 polymer ?
#
loop_
_entity_poly.entity_id
_entity_poly.type
_entity_poly.pdbx_seq_one_letter_code
_entity_poly.pdbx_strand_id
1 'polypeptide(L)'
;MAGQGQFNDSRNMLHCYEYFNHYKEFIACLVQTGLGHLLLQALDSYILDTYYTEDKGQDFYYTLRAFSGSLYNIYVTWILEDSKESAEEIVSIICKIYS
;
A
#
# COMPACT_ATOMS: atom_id res chain seq x y z
N MET A 1 -12.92 -12.58 14.55
CA MET A 1 -12.96 -12.57 13.08
C MET A 1 -13.35 -11.17 12.63
N ALA A 2 -12.39 -10.26 12.54
CA ALA A 2 -12.59 -8.92 11.98
C ALA A 2 -11.65 -8.81 10.79
N GLY A 3 -12.15 -8.51 9.58
CA GLY A 3 -11.26 -8.14 8.47
C GLY A 3 -11.65 -8.51 7.04
N GLN A 4 -12.66 -9.36 6.80
CA GLN A 4 -12.84 -9.93 5.44
C GLN A 4 -13.58 -9.06 4.41
N GLY A 5 -14.02 -7.84 4.75
CA GLY A 5 -14.90 -7.05 3.85
C GLY A 5 -14.50 -5.60 3.57
N GLN A 6 -13.54 -5.02 4.30
CA GLN A 6 -13.30 -3.56 4.24
C GLN A 6 -12.07 -3.14 3.42
N PHE A 7 -11.13 -4.06 3.17
CA PHE A 7 -9.88 -3.78 2.43
C PHE A 7 -9.95 -4.12 0.94
N ASN A 8 -11.03 -4.76 0.49
CA ASN A 8 -11.09 -5.45 -0.80
C ASN A 8 -12.00 -4.76 -1.83
N ASP A 9 -12.22 -3.46 -1.73
CA ASP A 9 -12.82 -2.72 -2.84
C ASP A 9 -11.75 -2.51 -3.89
N SER A 10 -11.64 -3.47 -4.81
CA SER A 10 -10.59 -3.56 -5.83
C SER A 10 -10.46 -2.26 -6.65
N ARG A 11 -11.52 -1.45 -6.69
CA ARG A 11 -11.53 -0.11 -7.30
C ARG A 11 -10.69 0.91 -6.53
N ASN A 12 -10.77 0.92 -5.20
CA ASN A 12 -9.96 1.82 -4.38
C ASN A 12 -8.47 1.44 -4.45
N MET A 13 -8.18 0.13 -4.46
CA MET A 13 -6.82 -0.36 -4.68
C MET A 13 -6.31 0.00 -6.08
N LEU A 14 -7.12 -0.19 -7.12
CA LEU A 14 -6.74 0.18 -8.48
C LEU A 14 -6.43 1.67 -8.59
N HIS A 15 -7.26 2.54 -8.03
CA HIS A 15 -6.98 3.98 -8.03
C HIS A 15 -5.71 4.35 -7.27
N CYS A 16 -5.40 3.67 -6.16
CA CYS A 16 -4.12 3.85 -5.48
C CYS A 16 -2.97 3.43 -6.41
N TYR A 17 -3.07 2.26 -7.04
CA TYR A 17 -2.04 1.75 -7.96
C TYR A 17 -1.84 2.63 -9.20
N GLU A 18 -2.90 3.16 -9.78
CA GLU A 18 -2.85 4.12 -10.88
C GLU A 18 -2.12 5.40 -10.45
N TYR A 19 -2.42 5.91 -9.24
CA TYR A 19 -1.72 7.05 -8.66
C TYR A 19 -0.22 6.73 -8.50
N PHE A 20 0.12 5.62 -7.86
CA PHE A 20 1.53 5.25 -7.68
C PHE A 20 2.27 5.03 -8.99
N ASN A 21 1.63 4.44 -10.00
CA ASN A 21 2.19 4.30 -11.34
C ASN A 21 2.43 5.66 -12.01
N HIS A 22 1.48 6.59 -11.88
CA HIS A 22 1.62 7.95 -12.41
C HIS A 22 2.81 8.69 -11.79
N TYR A 23 3.05 8.50 -10.49
CA TYR A 23 4.16 9.14 -9.77
C TYR A 23 5.41 8.25 -9.63
N LYS A 24 5.53 7.17 -10.42
CA LYS A 24 6.58 6.15 -10.22
C LYS A 24 7.99 6.70 -10.27
N GLU A 25 8.28 7.66 -11.15
CA GLU A 25 9.62 8.26 -11.26
C GLU A 25 9.98 9.10 -10.02
N PHE A 26 9.00 9.83 -9.50
CA PHE A 26 9.16 10.59 -8.25
C PHE A 26 9.40 9.66 -7.07
N ILE A 27 8.63 8.57 -6.98
CA ILE A 27 8.80 7.56 -5.93
C ILE A 27 10.14 6.84 -6.05
N ALA A 28 10.55 6.47 -7.27
CA ALA A 28 11.86 5.88 -7.54
C ALA A 28 12.97 6.81 -7.05
N CYS A 29 12.87 8.11 -7.34
CA CYS A 29 13.81 9.12 -6.86
C CYS A 29 13.86 9.19 -5.33
N LEU A 30 12.70 9.21 -4.65
CA LEU A 30 12.67 9.18 -3.18
C LEU A 30 13.36 7.94 -2.61
N VAL A 31 13.12 6.76 -3.18
CA VAL A 31 13.74 5.52 -2.71
C VAL A 31 15.25 5.52 -2.97
N GLN A 32 15.68 5.89 -4.18
CA GLN A 32 17.10 5.90 -4.58
C GLN A 32 17.91 6.93 -3.79
N THR A 33 17.29 8.02 -3.35
CA THR A 33 17.93 9.05 -2.49
C THR A 33 17.88 8.72 -0.99
N GLY A 34 17.36 7.55 -0.60
CA GLY A 34 17.25 7.13 0.80
C GLY A 34 16.08 7.77 1.57
N LEU A 35 15.20 8.49 0.87
CA LEU A 35 14.02 9.16 1.41
C LEU A 35 12.74 8.32 1.33
N GLY A 36 12.83 7.04 0.98
CA GLY A 36 11.68 6.13 0.90
C GLY A 36 10.87 6.00 2.20
N HIS A 37 11.48 6.26 3.36
CA HIS A 37 10.79 6.28 4.65
C HIS A 37 9.67 7.34 4.71
N LEU A 38 9.80 8.46 3.97
CA LEU A 38 8.77 9.49 3.90
C LEU A 38 7.50 8.97 3.22
N LEU A 39 7.67 8.11 2.20
CA LEU A 39 6.56 7.45 1.54
C LEU A 39 5.86 6.47 2.49
N LEU A 40 6.63 5.68 3.25
CA LEU A 40 6.06 4.78 4.26
C LEU A 40 5.30 5.54 5.35
N GLN A 41 5.83 6.68 5.82
CA GLN A 41 5.14 7.52 6.81
C GLN A 41 3.82 8.09 6.27
N ALA A 42 3.80 8.53 5.01
CA ALA A 42 2.59 9.02 4.37
C ALA A 42 1.55 7.91 4.19
N LEU A 43 1.97 6.71 3.77
CA LEU A 43 1.13 5.51 3.66
C LEU A 43 0.54 5.10 5.02
N ASP A 44 1.38 5.03 6.05
CA ASP A 44 0.96 4.71 7.43
C ASP A 44 -0.12 5.69 7.89
N SER A 45 0.11 6.99 7.69
CA SER A 45 -0.84 8.04 8.10
C SER A 45 -2.16 7.91 7.36
N TYR A 46 -2.11 7.75 6.03
CA TYR A 46 -3.32 7.60 5.21
C TYR A 46 -4.16 6.36 5.61
N ILE A 47 -3.52 5.21 5.80
CA ILE A 47 -4.21 3.97 6.16
C ILE A 47 -4.81 4.07 7.57
N LEU A 48 -4.08 4.64 8.52
CA LEU A 48 -4.62 4.87 9.87
C LEU A 48 -5.80 5.85 9.84
N ASP A 49 -5.66 6.99 9.19
CA ASP A 49 -6.72 8.00 9.10
C ASP A 49 -7.98 7.46 8.38
N THR A 50 -7.80 6.54 7.43
CA THR A 50 -8.90 5.97 6.65
C THR A 50 -9.62 4.83 7.38
N TYR A 51 -8.90 3.96 8.10
CA TYR A 51 -9.45 2.68 8.58
C TYR A 51 -9.43 2.51 10.11
N TYR A 52 -8.55 3.21 10.82
CA TYR A 52 -8.41 3.08 12.27
C TYR A 52 -9.50 3.85 13.00
N THR A 53 -10.05 3.22 14.03
CA THR A 53 -10.93 3.85 15.01
C THR A 53 -10.51 3.37 16.39
N GLU A 54 -10.56 4.23 17.42
CA GLU A 54 -10.01 3.94 18.75
C GLU A 54 -10.64 2.70 19.41
N ASP A 55 -11.88 2.35 19.05
CA ASP A 55 -12.61 1.19 19.55
C ASP A 55 -12.07 -0.17 19.05
N LYS A 56 -11.21 -0.18 18.02
CA LYS A 56 -10.67 -1.42 17.42
C LYS A 56 -9.43 -1.98 18.11
N GLY A 57 -8.81 -1.21 19.01
CA GLY A 57 -7.70 -1.66 19.86
C GLY A 57 -6.33 -1.81 19.17
N GLN A 58 -5.32 -2.22 19.95
CA GLN A 58 -3.91 -2.25 19.53
C GLN A 58 -3.62 -3.31 18.44
N ASP A 59 -4.28 -4.47 18.49
CA ASP A 59 -4.07 -5.53 17.49
C ASP A 59 -4.45 -5.05 16.09
N PHE A 60 -5.55 -4.30 15.97
CA PHE A 60 -5.97 -3.72 14.70
C PHE A 60 -5.03 -2.60 14.23
N TYR A 61 -4.55 -1.75 15.16
CA TYR A 61 -3.53 -0.74 14.86
C TYR A 61 -2.28 -1.38 14.24
N TYR A 62 -1.71 -2.40 14.87
CA TYR A 62 -0.51 -3.08 14.33
C TYR A 62 -0.79 -3.87 13.05
N THR A 63 -2.02 -4.37 12.87
CA THR A 63 -2.46 -4.96 11.60
C THR A 63 -2.42 -3.95 10.46
N LEU A 64 -2.90 -2.71 10.68
CA LEU A 64 -2.83 -1.63 9.69
C LEU A 64 -1.39 -1.21 9.39
N ARG A 65 -0.52 -1.15 10.42
CA ARG A 65 0.91 -0.87 10.22
C ARG A 65 1.59 -1.96 9.39
N ALA A 66 1.30 -3.23 9.68
CA ALA A 66 1.81 -4.36 8.90
C ALA A 66 1.33 -4.29 7.44
N PHE A 67 0.04 -4.01 7.22
CA PHE A 67 -0.56 -3.85 5.90
C PHE A 67 0.10 -2.72 5.09
N SER A 68 0.29 -1.55 5.69
CA SER A 68 0.99 -0.42 5.08
C SER A 68 2.43 -0.76 4.70
N GLY A 69 3.17 -1.42 5.60
CA GLY A 69 4.55 -1.85 5.35
C GLY A 69 4.66 -2.85 4.19
N SER A 70 3.74 -3.81 4.10
CA SER A 70 3.69 -4.73 2.97
C SER A 70 3.35 -4.05 1.65
N LEU A 71 2.42 -3.09 1.64
CA LEU A 71 2.11 -2.30 0.44
C LEU A 71 3.36 -1.55 -0.02
N TYR A 72 4.01 -0.81 0.87
CA TYR A 72 5.25 -0.09 0.57
C TYR A 72 6.31 -1.01 -0.05
N ASN A 73 6.56 -2.18 0.55
CA ASN A 73 7.54 -3.13 0.02
C ASN A 73 7.20 -3.63 -1.39
N ILE A 74 5.93 -3.94 -1.66
CA ILE A 74 5.49 -4.40 -2.97
C ILE A 74 5.64 -3.27 -4.01
N TYR A 75 5.23 -2.05 -3.66
CA TYR A 75 5.38 -0.88 -4.55
C TYR A 75 6.84 -0.58 -4.89
N VAL A 76 7.71 -0.55 -3.88
CA VAL A 76 9.13 -0.27 -4.09
C VAL A 76 9.77 -1.35 -4.95
N THR A 77 9.47 -2.62 -4.69
CA THR A 77 9.96 -3.74 -5.52
C THR A 77 9.51 -3.57 -6.97
N TRP A 78 8.22 -3.32 -7.20
CA TRP A 78 7.67 -3.17 -8.54
C TRP A 78 8.29 -1.99 -9.31
N ILE A 79 8.49 -0.85 -8.65
CA ILE A 79 9.11 0.33 -9.27
C ILE A 79 10.60 0.08 -9.58
N LEU A 80 11.34 -0.55 -8.66
CA LEU A 80 12.76 -0.84 -8.85
C LEU A 80 13.02 -1.94 -9.90
N GLU A 81 12.03 -2.79 -10.18
CA GLU A 81 12.08 -3.81 -11.23
C GLU A 81 11.50 -3.33 -12.58
N ASP A 82 11.55 -2.03 -12.87
CA ASP A 82 11.06 -1.40 -14.10
C ASP A 82 9.55 -1.50 -14.34
N SER A 83 8.76 -1.83 -13.31
CA SER A 83 7.29 -1.91 -13.40
C SER A 83 6.82 -2.87 -14.51
N LYS A 84 7.37 -4.09 -14.54
CA LYS A 84 7.09 -5.10 -15.59
C LYS A 84 5.61 -5.47 -15.67
N GLU A 85 4.97 -5.67 -14.54
CA GLU A 85 3.55 -5.95 -14.43
C GLU A 85 2.72 -4.68 -14.59
N SER A 86 1.52 -4.77 -15.17
CA SER A 86 0.57 -3.66 -15.18
C SER A 86 0.02 -3.37 -13.77
N ALA A 87 -0.57 -2.20 -13.57
CA ALA A 87 -1.21 -1.83 -12.30
C ALA A 87 -2.30 -2.84 -11.91
N GLU A 88 -3.07 -3.31 -12.87
CA GLU A 88 -4.13 -4.32 -12.68
C GLU A 88 -3.56 -5.68 -12.26
N GLU A 89 -2.43 -6.09 -12.84
CA GLU A 89 -1.77 -7.34 -12.50
C GLU A 89 -1.25 -7.32 -11.05
N ILE A 90 -0.64 -6.23 -10.62
CA ILE A 90 -0.18 -6.07 -9.24
C ILE A 90 -1.37 -6.04 -8.27
N VAL A 91 -2.43 -5.28 -8.58
CA VAL A 91 -3.66 -5.27 -7.75
C VAL A 91 -4.22 -6.68 -7.60
N SER A 92 -4.27 -7.45 -8.70
CA SER A 92 -4.74 -8.84 -8.68
C SER A 92 -3.89 -9.74 -7.78
N ILE A 93 -2.56 -9.59 -7.80
CA ILE A 93 -1.64 -10.32 -6.92
C ILE A 93 -1.91 -9.97 -5.44
N ILE A 94 -2.07 -8.67 -5.14
CA ILE A 94 -2.25 -8.21 -3.77
C ILE A 94 -3.62 -8.60 -3.22
N CYS A 95 -4.67 -8.46 -4.01
CA CYS A 95 -5.99 -8.96 -3.65
C CYS A 95 -5.92 -10.45 -3.27
N LYS A 96 -5.17 -11.28 -4.00
CA LYS A 96 -4.98 -12.70 -3.66
C LYS A 96 -4.21 -12.93 -2.35
N ILE A 97 -3.27 -12.04 -1.99
CA ILE A 97 -2.51 -12.14 -0.73
C ILE A 97 -3.41 -11.87 0.49
N TYR A 98 -4.37 -10.94 0.35
CA TYR A 98 -5.28 -10.54 1.43
C TYR A 98 -6.69 -11.12 1.33
N SER A 99 -6.90 -12.10 0.43
CA SER A 99 -8.12 -12.90 0.32
C SER A 99 -8.15 -13.99 1.40
#